data_AF-A0A7Y6UHR2-F1
#
_entry.id   AF-A0A7Y6UHR2-F1
#
_cell.length_a   1.000
_cell.length_b   1.000
_cell.length_c   1.000
_cell.angle_alpha   90.00
_cell.angle_beta   90.00
_cell.angle_gamma   90.00
#
_symmetry.space_group_name_H-M   'P 1'
#
loop_
_entity.id
_entity.type
_entity.pdbx_description
1 polymer ?
#
loop_
_entity_poly.entity_id
_entity_poly.type
_entity_poly.pdbx_seq_one_letter_code
_entity_poly.pdbx_strand_id
1 'polypeptide(L)'
;MIGGIVLAIVLGIGGMIVKSKLGYTKKGNLSYASLGVDAKHPDGDVLIAKLEQPAKKWKRDAIWWSANFQAVDAQGRVDVSKGAEVVYISETAVQSAARSVRKDSIKKFSAGVAGVAHDKLWGATEPWKGIEQHPTPVCKLKDVMAIVGRDLAPGKTVRVTFDPRFADFYAWRVMSDEPKLDALYAFSDCSLIK
;
A
#
# COMPACT_ATOMS: atom_id res chain seq x y z
N MET A 1 -46.27 -38.40 -33.92
CA MET A 1 -45.42 -37.19 -33.93
C MET A 1 -44.34 -37.38 -32.89
N ILE A 2 -43.11 -37.60 -33.36
CA ILE A 2 -41.90 -37.71 -32.54
C ILE A 2 -41.18 -36.37 -32.64
N GLY A 3 -40.70 -35.86 -31.51
CA GLY A 3 -39.85 -34.67 -31.41
C GLY A 3 -40.33 -33.78 -30.26
N GLY A 4 -39.66 -33.66 -29.12
CA GLY A 4 -38.28 -33.99 -28.77
C GLY A 4 -37.88 -32.93 -27.76
N ILE A 5 -37.89 -33.28 -26.47
CA ILE A 5 -37.49 -32.42 -25.35
C ILE A 5 -35.96 -32.35 -25.33
N VAL A 6 -35.40 -31.21 -25.71
CA VAL A 6 -33.97 -30.83 -25.57
C VAL A 6 -34.00 -29.29 -25.49
N LEU A 7 -33.45 -28.54 -24.54
CA LEU A 7 -32.32 -28.74 -23.63
C LEU A 7 -32.46 -27.74 -22.47
N ALA A 8 -32.61 -28.23 -21.25
CA ALA A 8 -32.11 -27.53 -20.07
C ALA A 8 -30.58 -27.71 -20.02
N ILE A 9 -29.87 -26.75 -19.39
CA ILE A 9 -28.42 -26.71 -19.11
C ILE A 9 -27.60 -25.87 -20.11
N VAL A 10 -27.65 -24.54 -19.98
CA VAL A 10 -26.46 -23.66 -20.18
C VAL A 10 -26.59 -22.39 -19.30
N LEU A 11 -26.61 -22.52 -17.97
CA LEU A 11 -26.41 -21.35 -17.07
C LEU A 11 -25.45 -21.64 -15.89
N GLY A 12 -24.81 -22.82 -15.86
CA GLY A 12 -23.93 -23.22 -14.74
C GLY A 12 -22.43 -22.97 -14.95
N ILE A 13 -21.96 -22.73 -16.18
CA ILE A 13 -20.51 -22.76 -16.48
C ILE A 13 -19.90 -21.37 -16.61
N GLY A 14 -20.69 -20.33 -16.93
CA GLY A 14 -20.19 -18.95 -17.04
C GLY A 14 -19.67 -18.37 -15.71
N GLY A 15 -20.27 -18.76 -14.58
CA GLY A 15 -19.87 -18.26 -13.25
C GLY A 15 -18.56 -18.83 -12.72
N MET A 16 -18.14 -20.02 -13.16
CA MET A 16 -16.92 -20.66 -12.66
C MET A 16 -15.66 -20.29 -13.43
N ILE A 17 -15.77 -19.92 -14.72
CA ILE A 17 -14.59 -19.52 -15.52
C ILE A 17 -14.16 -18.08 -15.22
N VAL A 18 -15.07 -17.21 -14.76
CA VAL A 18 -14.68 -15.85 -14.30
C VAL A 18 -13.96 -15.91 -12.95
N LYS A 19 -14.25 -16.90 -12.10
CA LYS A 19 -13.65 -17.03 -10.77
C LYS A 19 -12.19 -17.51 -10.81
N SER A 20 -11.78 -18.24 -11.86
CA SER A 20 -10.42 -18.79 -11.96
C SER A 20 -9.38 -17.82 -12.53
N LYS A 21 -9.79 -16.69 -13.12
CA LYS A 21 -8.88 -15.61 -13.53
C LYS A 21 -8.75 -14.46 -12.53
N LEU A 22 -9.59 -14.44 -11.49
CA LEU A 22 -9.50 -13.49 -10.39
C LEU A 22 -8.68 -14.14 -9.27
N GLY A 23 -7.43 -13.71 -9.13
CA GLY A 23 -6.50 -14.21 -8.12
C GLY A 23 -7.17 -14.39 -6.75
N TYR A 24 -6.92 -15.53 -6.12
CA TYR A 24 -7.50 -15.91 -4.84
C TYR A 24 -7.20 -14.84 -3.78
N THR A 25 -8.19 -13.97 -3.52
CA THR A 25 -8.15 -13.04 -2.39
C THR A 25 -8.56 -13.83 -1.15
N LYS A 26 -7.74 -13.79 -0.10
CA LYS A 26 -8.09 -14.45 1.17
C LYS A 26 -9.33 -13.79 1.76
N LYS A 27 -10.26 -14.59 2.32
CA LYS A 27 -11.45 -14.07 3.02
C LYS A 27 -11.01 -13.06 4.10
N GLY A 28 -11.55 -11.84 4.03
CA GLY A 28 -11.21 -10.73 4.92
C GLY A 28 -10.14 -9.76 4.38
N ASN A 29 -9.52 -10.05 3.23
CA ASN A 29 -8.62 -9.13 2.55
C ASN A 29 -9.38 -8.26 1.53
N LEU A 30 -8.86 -7.06 1.27
CA LEU A 30 -9.27 -6.26 0.11
C LEU A 30 -8.59 -6.85 -1.13
N SER A 31 -9.36 -7.05 -2.20
CA SER A 31 -8.80 -7.50 -3.47
C SER A 31 -8.18 -6.33 -4.22
N TYR A 32 -7.10 -6.56 -4.98
CA TYR A 32 -6.53 -5.51 -5.84
C TYR A 32 -7.55 -5.00 -6.86
N ALA A 33 -8.41 -5.88 -7.38
CA ALA A 33 -9.52 -5.50 -8.24
C ALA A 33 -10.49 -4.51 -7.56
N SER A 34 -10.87 -4.75 -6.29
CA SER A 34 -11.74 -3.81 -5.55
C SER A 34 -11.07 -2.47 -5.27
N LEU A 35 -9.74 -2.44 -5.24
CA LEU A 35 -8.94 -1.22 -5.08
C LEU A 35 -8.64 -0.55 -6.43
N GLY A 36 -8.94 -1.18 -7.56
CA GLY A 36 -8.53 -0.71 -8.89
C GLY A 36 -6.99 -0.69 -9.06
N VAL A 37 -6.30 -1.63 -8.43
CA VAL A 37 -4.84 -1.82 -8.50
C VAL A 37 -4.55 -3.03 -9.40
N ASP A 38 -3.49 -2.94 -10.22
CA ASP A 38 -3.00 -4.11 -10.97
C ASP A 38 -2.42 -5.13 -9.99
N ALA A 39 -3.01 -6.32 -9.94
CA ALA A 39 -2.58 -7.40 -9.05
C ALA A 39 -1.20 -7.98 -9.41
N LYS A 40 -0.77 -7.86 -10.67
CA LYS A 40 0.52 -8.40 -11.14
C LYS A 40 1.66 -7.42 -10.94
N HIS A 41 1.36 -6.14 -11.14
CA HIS A 41 2.34 -5.05 -11.03
C HIS A 41 1.75 -3.89 -10.23
N PRO A 42 1.51 -4.07 -8.91
CA PRO A 42 0.96 -3.00 -8.08
C PRO A 42 1.87 -1.78 -8.10
N ASP A 43 1.35 -0.63 -8.52
CA ASP A 43 2.06 0.65 -8.43
C ASP A 43 1.97 1.16 -6.98
N GLY A 44 3.12 1.55 -6.39
CA GLY A 44 3.17 1.95 -4.97
C GLY A 44 2.42 3.25 -4.67
N ASP A 45 2.45 4.23 -5.59
CA ASP A 45 1.69 5.48 -5.45
C ASP A 45 0.18 5.21 -5.55
N VAL A 46 -0.22 4.34 -6.49
CA VAL A 46 -1.63 3.92 -6.62
C VAL A 46 -2.08 3.14 -5.38
N LEU A 47 -1.25 2.25 -4.85
CA LEU A 47 -1.55 1.52 -3.61
C LEU A 47 -1.83 2.49 -2.45
N ILE A 48 -0.94 3.45 -2.21
CA ILE A 48 -1.11 4.46 -1.16
C ILE A 48 -2.45 5.18 -1.37
N ALA A 49 -2.68 5.74 -2.55
CA ALA A 49 -3.89 6.50 -2.86
C ALA A 49 -5.19 5.68 -2.71
N LYS A 50 -5.20 4.43 -3.17
CA LYS A 50 -6.41 3.59 -3.14
C LYS A 50 -6.73 3.06 -1.74
N LEU A 51 -5.76 3.01 -0.85
CA LEU A 51 -5.96 2.62 0.55
C LEU A 51 -6.52 3.74 1.43
N GLU A 52 -6.54 4.98 0.94
CA GLU A 52 -7.13 6.12 1.65
C GLU A 52 -8.63 5.92 1.89
N GLN A 53 -9.36 5.44 0.88
CA GLN A 53 -10.81 5.23 1.00
C GLN A 53 -11.18 4.19 2.09
N PRO A 54 -10.60 2.97 2.13
CA PRO A 54 -10.89 2.03 3.21
C PRO A 54 -10.38 2.53 4.57
N ALA A 55 -9.29 3.31 4.63
CA ALA A 55 -8.85 3.95 5.87
C ALA A 55 -9.90 4.96 6.39
N LYS A 56 -10.42 5.82 5.50
CA LYS A 56 -11.46 6.81 5.81
C LYS A 56 -12.81 6.18 6.18
N LYS A 57 -13.10 4.98 5.68
CA LYS A 57 -14.26 4.18 6.13
C LYS A 57 -14.10 3.65 7.55
N TRP A 58 -12.87 3.35 7.98
CA TRP A 58 -12.58 2.94 9.36
C TRP A 58 -12.63 4.13 10.33
N LYS A 59 -11.95 5.24 10.00
CA LYS A 59 -11.96 6.49 10.76
C LYS A 59 -11.99 7.67 9.80
N ARG A 60 -12.93 8.60 9.98
CA ARG A 60 -13.11 9.73 9.04
C ARG A 60 -11.90 10.66 8.96
N ASP A 61 -11.16 10.79 10.06
CA ASP A 61 -9.93 11.56 10.21
C ASP A 61 -8.67 10.71 9.93
N ALA A 62 -8.80 9.59 9.21
CA ALA A 62 -7.66 8.79 8.84
C ALA A 62 -6.77 9.53 7.84
N ILE A 63 -5.50 9.69 8.20
CA ILE A 63 -4.45 10.27 7.36
C ILE A 63 -3.40 9.20 7.03
N TRP A 64 -2.80 9.28 5.84
CA TRP A 64 -1.64 8.46 5.52
C TRP A 64 -0.50 8.85 6.47
N TRP A 65 0.24 7.86 6.95
CA TRP A 65 1.28 8.06 7.95
C TRP A 65 2.64 7.54 7.51
N SER A 66 2.68 6.32 6.98
CA SER A 66 3.94 5.71 6.55
C SER A 66 3.73 4.69 5.45
N ALA A 67 4.81 4.41 4.72
CA ALA A 67 4.86 3.34 3.73
C ALA A 67 6.20 2.62 3.83
N ASN A 68 6.19 1.31 3.63
CA ASN A 68 7.38 0.47 3.65
C ASN A 68 7.23 -0.63 2.60
N PHE A 69 7.89 -0.45 1.46
CA PHE A 69 7.92 -1.39 0.35
C PHE A 69 9.29 -2.07 0.31
N GLN A 70 9.33 -3.39 0.50
CA GLN A 70 10.59 -4.12 0.58
C GLN A 70 11.28 -4.27 -0.78
N ALA A 71 10.51 -4.23 -1.86
CA ALA A 71 11.01 -4.40 -3.22
C ALA A 71 10.20 -3.53 -4.19
N VAL A 72 10.83 -2.48 -4.70
CA VAL A 72 10.30 -1.55 -5.71
C VAL A 72 11.23 -1.57 -6.92
N ASP A 73 10.67 -1.77 -8.11
CA ASP A 73 11.42 -1.71 -9.37
C ASP A 73 11.64 -0.28 -9.86
N ALA A 74 12.46 -0.12 -10.91
CA ALA A 74 12.75 1.17 -11.53
C ALA A 74 11.50 1.89 -12.09
N GLN A 75 10.37 1.21 -12.23
CA GLN A 75 9.11 1.78 -12.70
C GLN A 75 8.17 2.18 -11.55
N GLY A 76 8.56 2.00 -10.29
CA GLY A 76 7.75 2.29 -9.11
C GLY A 76 6.75 1.19 -8.76
N ARG A 77 6.89 -0.01 -9.35
CA ARG A 77 6.01 -1.16 -9.05
C ARG A 77 6.58 -1.94 -7.88
N VAL A 78 5.68 -2.45 -7.06
CA VAL A 78 5.99 -3.13 -5.80
C VAL A 78 5.87 -4.64 -5.97
N ASP A 79 6.95 -5.37 -5.67
CA ASP A 79 6.87 -6.83 -5.49
C ASP A 79 6.29 -7.13 -4.09
N VAL A 80 4.96 -7.25 -4.05
CA VAL A 80 4.20 -7.53 -2.83
C VAL A 80 4.50 -8.91 -2.22
N SER A 81 5.20 -9.80 -2.92
CA SER A 81 5.65 -11.08 -2.33
C SER A 81 6.78 -10.88 -1.31
N LYS A 82 7.52 -9.77 -1.40
CA LYS A 82 8.62 -9.41 -0.50
C LYS A 82 8.17 -8.60 0.72
N GLY A 83 6.95 -8.08 0.68
CA GLY A 83 6.35 -7.30 1.75
C GLY A 83 6.12 -5.85 1.35
N ALA A 84 4.90 -5.39 1.59
CA ALA A 84 4.47 -4.03 1.34
C ALA A 84 3.48 -3.63 2.44
N GLU A 85 3.82 -2.59 3.21
CA GLU A 85 2.95 -2.05 4.26
C GLU A 85 2.69 -0.58 4.02
N VAL A 86 1.41 -0.20 4.09
CA VAL A 86 0.97 1.20 4.12
C VAL A 86 0.21 1.41 5.42
N VAL A 87 0.57 2.45 6.17
CA VAL A 87 -0.03 2.75 7.47
C VAL A 87 -0.83 4.03 7.39
N TYR A 88 -2.04 3.96 7.93
CA TYR A 88 -2.91 5.09 8.19
C TYR A 88 -3.13 5.21 9.69
N ILE A 89 -3.28 6.44 10.17
CA ILE A 89 -3.60 6.72 11.57
C ILE A 89 -4.84 7.60 11.65
N SER A 90 -5.61 7.47 12.73
CA SER A 90 -6.62 8.47 13.09
C SER A 90 -5.93 9.57 13.90
N GLU A 91 -5.88 10.76 13.33
CA GLU A 91 -5.18 11.93 13.90
C GLU A 91 -5.67 12.26 15.31
N THR A 92 -6.99 12.23 15.53
CA THR A 92 -7.57 12.52 16.86
C THR A 92 -7.39 11.35 17.82
N ALA A 93 -7.53 10.11 17.35
CA ALA A 93 -7.48 8.95 18.23
C ALA A 93 -6.05 8.68 18.72
N VAL A 94 -5.03 8.90 17.88
CA VAL A 94 -3.63 8.63 18.24
C VAL A 94 -3.10 9.60 19.31
N GLN A 95 -3.66 10.81 19.34
CA GLN A 95 -3.31 11.86 20.30
C GLN A 95 -4.16 11.83 21.59
N SER A 96 -5.17 10.96 21.66
CA SER A 96 -6.10 10.90 22.79
C SER A 96 -5.41 10.46 24.09
N ALA A 97 -5.69 11.12 25.21
CA ALA A 97 -5.25 10.65 26.53
C ALA A 97 -5.91 9.33 26.96
N ALA A 98 -7.07 8.99 26.39
CA ALA A 98 -7.79 7.77 26.70
C ALA A 98 -7.23 6.55 25.95
N ARG A 99 -6.68 5.57 26.68
CA ARG A 99 -6.16 4.31 26.10
C ARG A 99 -7.23 3.53 25.32
N SER A 100 -8.50 3.60 25.77
CA SER A 100 -9.64 2.98 25.12
C SER A 100 -9.91 3.53 23.71
N VAL A 101 -9.52 4.78 23.46
CA VAL A 101 -9.57 5.42 22.14
C VAL A 101 -8.31 5.10 21.34
N ARG A 102 -7.12 5.22 21.97
CA ARG A 102 -5.83 4.97 21.29
C ARG A 102 -5.65 3.55 20.79
N LYS A 103 -6.24 2.53 21.43
CA LYS A 103 -6.07 1.12 21.04
C LYS A 103 -6.50 0.80 19.59
N ASP A 104 -7.29 1.68 18.97
CA ASP A 104 -7.81 1.61 17.62
C ASP A 104 -7.47 2.90 16.84
N SER A 105 -6.21 3.33 16.92
CA SER A 105 -5.73 4.58 16.30
C SER A 105 -4.82 4.36 15.09
N ILE A 106 -4.39 3.12 14.83
CA ILE A 106 -3.47 2.79 13.74
C ILE A 106 -4.06 1.64 12.91
N LYS A 107 -4.10 1.83 11.60
CA LYS A 107 -4.51 0.83 10.61
C LYS A 107 -3.35 0.52 9.69
N LYS A 108 -2.99 -0.75 9.64
CA LYS A 108 -1.95 -1.25 8.75
C LYS A 108 -2.60 -2.03 7.61
N PHE A 109 -2.19 -1.69 6.39
CA PHE A 109 -2.57 -2.39 5.18
C PHE A 109 -1.34 -3.13 4.66
N SER A 110 -1.34 -4.45 4.80
CA SER A 110 -0.25 -5.29 4.33
C SER A 110 -0.62 -5.91 2.99
N ALA A 111 -0.07 -5.35 1.91
CA ALA A 111 -0.25 -5.86 0.56
C ALA A 111 0.61 -7.11 0.36
N GLY A 112 -0.02 -8.19 -0.10
CA GLY A 112 0.63 -9.47 -0.40
C GLY A 112 0.02 -10.13 -1.62
N VAL A 113 0.51 -11.33 -1.96
CA VAL A 113 0.05 -12.08 -3.14
C VAL A 113 -1.46 -12.39 -3.11
N ALA A 114 -2.07 -12.47 -1.92
CA ALA A 114 -3.49 -12.77 -1.71
C ALA A 114 -4.37 -11.52 -1.47
N GLY A 115 -3.92 -10.35 -1.92
CA GLY A 115 -4.57 -9.06 -1.70
C GLY A 115 -4.01 -8.31 -0.48
N VAL A 116 -4.78 -7.36 0.04
CA VAL A 116 -4.36 -6.47 1.13
C VAL A 116 -5.03 -6.90 2.45
N ALA A 117 -4.23 -7.34 3.41
CA ALA A 117 -4.68 -7.65 4.76
C ALA A 117 -4.81 -6.36 5.58
N HIS A 118 -5.89 -6.25 6.36
CA HIS A 118 -6.20 -5.03 7.13
C HIS A 118 -7.03 -5.30 8.41
N ASP A 119 -7.13 -6.56 8.81
CA ASP A 119 -7.93 -7.03 9.95
C ASP A 119 -7.30 -6.62 11.29
N LYS A 120 -5.98 -6.51 11.35
CA LYS A 120 -5.26 -6.09 12.57
C LYS A 120 -5.42 -4.60 12.83
N LEU A 121 -6.07 -4.28 13.95
CA LEU A 121 -6.09 -2.95 14.53
C LEU A 121 -4.92 -2.79 15.49
N TRP A 122 -4.27 -1.65 15.40
CA TRP A 122 -3.14 -1.28 16.23
C TRP A 122 -3.45 0.01 16.97
N GLY A 123 -2.74 0.24 18.06
CA GLY A 123 -2.90 1.46 18.83
C GLY A 123 -1.58 1.98 19.34
N ALA A 124 -1.47 3.30 19.41
CA ALA A 124 -0.39 3.96 20.10
C ALA A 124 -0.43 3.61 21.60
N THR A 125 0.71 3.19 22.14
CA THR A 125 0.87 2.89 23.56
C THR A 125 0.67 4.15 24.40
N GLU A 126 1.36 5.22 24.01
CA GLU A 126 1.25 6.56 24.58
C GLU A 126 0.63 7.55 23.59
N PRO A 127 -0.01 8.63 24.07
CA PRO A 127 -0.51 9.69 23.20
C PRO A 127 0.63 10.29 22.37
N TRP A 128 0.44 10.37 21.07
CA TRP A 128 1.34 11.13 20.21
C TRP A 128 0.99 12.63 20.32
N LYS A 129 1.96 13.51 20.12
CA LYS A 129 1.77 14.96 20.23
C LYS A 129 2.13 15.64 18.92
N GLY A 130 1.38 16.68 18.54
CA GLY A 130 1.65 17.45 17.33
C GLY A 130 1.52 16.61 16.06
N ILE A 131 0.61 15.63 16.07
CA ILE A 131 0.34 14.83 14.88
C ILE A 131 -0.60 15.62 14.00
N GLU A 132 -0.11 15.91 12.80
CA GLU A 132 -0.86 16.57 11.75
C GLU A 132 -0.63 15.82 10.43
N GLN A 133 -1.51 16.05 9.47
CA GLN A 133 -1.33 15.53 8.13
C GLN A 133 -0.04 16.06 7.52
N HIS A 134 0.87 15.15 7.15
CA HIS A 134 2.09 15.54 6.42
C HIS A 134 1.73 16.06 5.02
N PRO A 135 2.57 16.91 4.40
CA PRO A 135 2.33 17.41 3.05
C PRO A 135 2.18 16.25 2.06
N THR A 136 1.31 16.46 1.07
CA THR A 136 1.20 15.50 -0.04
C THR A 136 2.51 15.53 -0.83
N PRO A 137 3.13 14.38 -1.12
CA PRO A 137 4.36 14.36 -1.91
C PRO A 137 4.12 14.95 -3.30
N VAL A 138 4.88 15.98 -3.64
CA VAL A 138 5.02 16.47 -5.02
C VAL A 138 5.92 15.51 -5.78
N CYS A 139 7.02 15.11 -5.14
CA CYS A 139 7.88 14.01 -5.55
C CYS A 139 7.26 12.67 -5.12
N LYS A 140 6.72 11.93 -6.08
CA LYS A 140 6.10 10.63 -5.83
C LYS A 140 7.13 9.52 -5.82
N LEU A 141 6.74 8.33 -5.37
CA LEU A 141 7.60 7.15 -5.37
C LEU A 141 8.15 6.89 -6.77
N LYS A 142 7.30 6.98 -7.78
CA LYS A 142 7.69 6.76 -9.18
C LYS A 142 8.73 7.76 -9.68
N ASP A 143 8.69 9.01 -9.22
CA ASP A 143 9.67 10.03 -9.59
C ASP A 143 11.04 9.73 -8.98
N VAL A 144 11.06 9.32 -7.71
CA VAL A 144 12.29 8.82 -7.05
C VAL A 144 12.85 7.60 -7.77
N MET A 145 11.99 6.65 -8.16
CA MET A 145 12.42 5.47 -8.89
C MET A 145 12.90 5.77 -10.31
N ALA A 146 12.45 6.85 -10.94
CA ALA A 146 13.00 7.32 -12.22
C ALA A 146 14.42 7.90 -12.09
N ILE A 147 14.82 8.33 -10.90
CA ILE A 147 16.20 8.75 -10.57
C ILE A 147 17.03 7.51 -10.26
N VAL A 148 16.64 6.75 -9.23
CA VAL A 148 17.38 5.57 -8.73
C VAL A 148 17.48 4.47 -9.78
N GLY A 149 16.41 4.30 -10.56
CA GLY A 149 16.30 3.25 -11.58
C GLY A 149 17.31 3.37 -12.72
N ARG A 150 18.00 4.51 -12.87
CA ARG A 150 19.08 4.67 -13.86
C ARG A 150 20.33 3.87 -13.51
N ASP A 151 20.58 3.70 -12.22
CA ASP A 151 21.75 2.97 -11.69
C ASP A 151 21.39 1.54 -11.26
N LEU A 152 20.10 1.18 -11.33
CA LEU A 152 19.60 -0.12 -10.93
C LEU A 152 19.72 -1.12 -12.09
N ALA A 153 20.40 -2.24 -11.87
CA ALA A 153 20.50 -3.27 -12.88
C ALA A 153 19.12 -3.86 -13.25
N PRO A 154 18.91 -4.33 -14.49
CA PRO A 154 17.63 -4.87 -14.92
C PRO A 154 17.11 -5.98 -14.01
N GLY A 155 15.84 -5.86 -13.59
CA GLY A 155 15.18 -6.84 -12.72
C GLY A 155 15.56 -6.76 -11.24
N LYS A 156 16.44 -5.83 -10.84
CA LYS A 156 16.70 -5.55 -9.43
C LYS A 156 15.63 -4.62 -8.86
N THR A 157 15.50 -4.65 -7.54
CA THR A 157 14.54 -3.86 -6.78
C THR A 157 15.23 -3.26 -5.57
N VAL A 158 14.72 -2.14 -5.08
CA VAL A 158 15.20 -1.47 -3.87
C VAL A 158 14.10 -1.44 -2.81
N ARG A 159 14.48 -1.29 -1.55
CA ARG A 159 13.54 -0.99 -0.48
C ARG A 159 13.26 0.50 -0.47
N VAL A 160 11.98 0.89 -0.44
CA VAL A 160 11.58 2.29 -0.31
C VAL A 160 10.66 2.47 0.89
N THR A 161 10.98 3.46 1.73
CA THR A 161 10.23 3.73 2.95
C THR A 161 9.99 5.21 3.16
N PHE A 162 8.87 5.52 3.76
CA PHE A 162 8.61 6.81 4.39
C PHE A 162 8.05 6.53 5.79
N ASP A 163 8.67 7.09 6.83
CA ASP A 163 8.11 7.15 8.19
C ASP A 163 8.52 8.51 8.77
N PRO A 164 7.55 9.39 9.07
CA PRO A 164 7.83 10.75 9.54
C PRO A 164 8.47 10.80 10.94
N ARG A 165 8.63 9.66 11.63
CA ARG A 165 9.32 9.58 12.92
C ARG A 165 10.82 9.32 12.80
N PHE A 166 11.32 8.95 11.62
CA PHE A 166 12.74 8.64 11.44
C PHE A 166 13.57 9.82 10.92
N ALA A 167 12.94 10.91 10.49
CA ALA A 167 13.65 12.08 9.96
C ALA A 167 12.89 13.37 10.29
N ASP A 168 13.63 14.48 10.44
CA ASP A 168 13.09 15.82 10.66
C ASP A 168 12.46 16.43 9.38
N PHE A 169 12.45 15.66 8.28
CA PHE A 169 12.01 16.08 6.97
C PHE A 169 11.16 14.99 6.30
N TYR A 170 10.20 15.41 5.48
CA TYR A 170 9.37 14.51 4.70
C TYR A 170 10.11 14.05 3.45
N ALA A 171 10.61 12.81 3.47
CA ALA A 171 11.40 12.25 2.40
C ALA A 171 11.15 10.76 2.19
N TRP A 172 11.30 10.32 0.94
CA TRP A 172 11.44 8.92 0.61
C TRP A 172 12.85 8.46 0.94
N ARG A 173 12.99 7.45 1.79
CA ARG A 173 14.25 6.74 1.99
C ARG A 173 14.32 5.55 1.05
N VAL A 174 15.39 5.48 0.27
CA VAL A 174 15.68 4.37 -0.65
C VAL A 174 16.90 3.63 -0.16
N MET A 175 16.77 2.32 0.03
CA MET A 175 17.82 1.44 0.49
C MET A 175 18.02 0.28 -0.48
N SER A 176 19.27 -0.04 -0.80
CA SER A 176 19.63 -1.21 -1.59
C SER A 176 21.00 -1.71 -1.18
N ASP A 177 21.21 -3.04 -1.25
CA ASP A 177 22.53 -3.65 -1.09
C ASP A 177 23.29 -3.68 -2.42
N GLU A 178 22.57 -3.69 -3.55
CA GLU A 178 23.13 -3.75 -4.91
C GLU A 178 22.32 -2.87 -5.88
N PRO A 179 22.86 -1.70 -6.30
CA PRO A 179 24.05 -1.05 -5.76
C PRO A 179 23.84 -0.67 -4.28
N LYS A 180 24.93 -0.59 -3.50
CA LYS A 180 24.85 -0.13 -2.10
C LYS A 180 24.37 1.32 -2.07
N LEU A 181 23.16 1.53 -1.56
CA LEU A 181 22.47 2.81 -1.52
C LEU A 181 21.71 2.93 -0.20
N ASP A 182 21.82 4.10 0.44
CA ASP A 182 20.93 4.54 1.51
C ASP A 182 20.78 6.05 1.37
N ALA A 183 19.68 6.49 0.76
CA ALA A 183 19.50 7.86 0.30
C ALA A 183 18.12 8.39 0.65
N LEU A 184 18.03 9.69 0.90
CA LEU A 184 16.80 10.39 1.25
C LEU A 184 16.44 11.38 0.14
N TYR A 185 15.23 11.28 -0.41
CA TYR A 185 14.72 12.14 -1.48
C TYR A 185 13.54 12.95 -0.98
N ALA A 186 13.65 14.28 -1.03
CA ALA A 186 12.65 15.19 -0.50
C ALA A 186 11.30 15.05 -1.21
N PHE A 187 10.20 15.09 -0.44
CA PHE A 187 8.83 15.09 -0.96
C PHE A 187 8.51 16.31 -1.82
N SER A 188 9.25 17.42 -1.68
CA SER A 188 8.99 18.68 -2.38
C SER A 188 9.40 18.64 -3.85
N ASP A 189 10.54 18.04 -4.17
CA ASP A 189 11.20 18.24 -5.46
C ASP A 189 12.11 17.07 -5.91
N CYS A 190 12.10 15.95 -5.18
CA CYS A 190 13.00 14.81 -5.40
C CYS A 190 14.49 15.12 -5.24
N SER A 191 14.85 16.25 -4.61
CA SER A 191 16.24 16.53 -4.29
C SER A 191 16.80 15.52 -3.30
N LEU A 192 18.06 15.12 -3.52
CA LEU A 192 18.78 14.28 -2.57
C LEU A 192 19.13 15.12 -1.33
N ILE A 193 18.66 14.66 -0.17
CA ILE A 193 18.98 15.24 1.14
C ILE A 193 20.31 14.64 1.61
N LYS A 194 21.27 15.52 1.89
CA LYS A 194 22.62 15.16 2.34
C LYS A 194 22.73 15.14 3.85
#